data_AF-A0A0Q4BDX5-F1
#
_entry.id   AF-A0A0Q4BDX5-F1
#
_cell.length_a   1.000
_cell.length_b   1.000
_cell.length_c   1.000
_cell.angle_alpha   90.00
_cell.angle_beta   90.00
_cell.angle_gamma   90.00
#
_symmetry.space_group_name_H-M   'P 1'
#
loop_
_entity.id
_entity.type
_entity.pdbx_description
1 polymer ?
#
loop_
_entity_poly.entity_id
_entity_poly.type
_entity_poly.pdbx_seq_one_letter_code
_entity_poly.pdbx_strand_id
1 'polypeptide(L)'
;MGLWDDIKTGAKNVDSKVGQKYDEEKIELEIRRIEREVEDMKRDLGNSVYDACSKGETYDPGSDCKKIKSKIESIDALKKEKEEIIVKAKAEREANRQARN
;
A
#
# COMPACT_ATOMS: atom_id res chain seq x y z
N MET A 1 -9.15 29.74 -26.63
CA MET A 1 -9.16 29.44 -25.18
C MET A 1 -8.52 30.60 -24.45
N GLY A 2 -9.18 31.16 -23.43
CA GLY A 2 -8.71 32.35 -22.74
C GLY A 2 -7.75 32.03 -21.60
N LEU A 3 -6.85 32.95 -21.28
CA LEU A 3 -5.85 32.87 -20.19
C LEU A 3 -6.43 32.37 -18.84
N TRP A 4 -7.69 32.70 -18.58
CA TRP A 4 -8.42 32.30 -17.37
C TRP A 4 -8.78 30.81 -17.32
N ASP A 5 -9.02 30.16 -18.46
CA ASP A 5 -9.26 28.71 -18.52
C ASP A 5 -7.96 27.92 -18.28
N ASP A 6 -6.84 28.44 -18.78
CA ASP A 6 -5.52 27.84 -18.55
C ASP A 6 -5.10 27.90 -17.08
N ILE A 7 -5.40 29.01 -16.39
CA ILE A 7 -5.13 29.16 -14.95
C ILE A 7 -6.00 28.22 -14.12
N LYS A 8 -7.31 28.14 -14.38
CA LYS A 8 -8.22 27.22 -13.67
C LYS A 8 -7.82 25.76 -13.87
N THR A 9 -7.41 25.40 -15.07
CA THR A 9 -6.99 24.03 -15.40
C THR A 9 -5.63 23.68 -14.79
N GLY A 10 -4.70 24.64 -14.77
CA GLY A 10 -3.43 24.53 -14.06
C GLY A 10 -3.63 24.26 -12.57
N ALA A 11 -4.52 25.02 -11.92
CA ALA A 11 -4.87 24.84 -10.51
C ALA A 11 -5.46 23.45 -10.22
N LYS A 12 -6.44 22.99 -11.04
CA LYS A 12 -7.04 21.64 -10.90
C LYS A 12 -6.02 20.51 -11.07
N ASN A 13 -5.09 20.66 -12.01
CA ASN A 13 -4.04 19.65 -12.23
C ASN A 13 -2.99 19.61 -11.11
N VAL A 14 -2.73 20.74 -10.43
CA VAL A 14 -1.86 20.75 -9.25
C VAL A 14 -2.58 20.12 -8.05
N ASP A 15 -3.85 20.47 -7.84
CA ASP A 15 -4.66 19.93 -6.74
C ASP A 15 -4.83 18.41 -6.84
N SER A 16 -5.15 17.89 -8.03
CA SER A 16 -5.23 16.44 -8.32
C SER A 16 -3.88 15.72 -8.07
N LYS A 17 -2.75 16.34 -8.44
CA LYS A 17 -1.41 15.78 -8.16
C LYS A 17 -1.08 15.74 -6.67
N VAL A 18 -1.51 16.75 -5.91
CA VAL A 18 -1.26 16.82 -4.47
C VAL A 18 -2.11 15.79 -3.76
N GLY A 19 -3.41 15.70 -4.07
CA GLY A 19 -4.30 14.67 -3.52
C GLY A 19 -3.81 13.24 -3.76
N GLN A 20 -3.36 12.92 -4.98
CA GLN A 20 -2.81 11.60 -5.31
C GLN A 20 -1.56 11.25 -4.52
N LYS A 21 -0.65 12.22 -4.29
CA LYS A 21 0.54 11.97 -3.46
C LYS A 21 0.18 11.63 -2.03
N TYR A 22 -0.84 12.29 -1.46
CA TYR A 22 -1.33 11.99 -0.12
C TYR A 22 -1.93 10.57 -0.04
N ASP A 23 -2.72 10.17 -1.04
CA ASP A 23 -3.30 8.83 -1.08
C ASP A 23 -2.22 7.74 -1.25
N GLU A 24 -1.23 7.97 -2.12
CA GLU A 24 -0.09 7.07 -2.29
C GLU A 24 0.74 6.93 -1.00
N GLU A 25 1.01 8.05 -0.32
CA GLU A 25 1.80 8.06 0.92
C GLU A 25 1.05 7.37 2.07
N LYS A 26 -0.27 7.54 2.14
CA LYS A 26 -1.11 6.83 3.12
C LYS A 26 -1.04 5.31 2.93
N ILE A 27 -1.18 4.84 1.69
CA ILE A 27 -1.07 3.40 1.38
C ILE A 27 0.34 2.88 1.66
N GLU A 28 1.39 3.65 1.36
CA GLU A 28 2.76 3.28 1.71
C GLU A 28 2.98 3.13 3.21
N LEU A 29 2.46 4.06 4.01
CA LEU A 29 2.56 3.99 5.47
C LEU A 29 1.83 2.77 6.02
N GLU A 30 0.67 2.44 5.46
CA GLU A 30 -0.10 1.27 5.84
C GLU A 30 0.62 -0.04 5.47
N ILE A 31 1.21 -0.12 4.27
CA ILE A 31 2.07 -1.23 3.86
C ILE A 31 3.23 -1.40 4.86
N ARG A 32 3.99 -0.33 5.16
CA ARG A 32 5.11 -0.40 6.11
C ARG A 32 4.68 -0.77 7.53
N ARG A 33 3.45 -0.44 7.91
CA ARG A 33 2.89 -0.84 9.22
C ARG A 33 2.64 -2.34 9.24
N ILE A 34 2.02 -2.88 8.20
CA ILE A 34 1.71 -4.32 8.11
C ILE A 34 3.00 -5.13 7.92
N GLU A 35 3.98 -4.63 7.17
CA GLU A 35 5.30 -5.28 7.02
C GLU A 35 5.99 -5.45 8.39
N ARG A 36 5.99 -4.40 9.23
CA ARG A 36 6.51 -4.48 10.60
C ARG A 36 5.73 -5.47 11.46
N GLU A 37 4.40 -5.45 11.40
CA GLU A 37 3.56 -6.42 12.11
C GLU A 37 3.88 -7.86 11.69
N VAL A 38 4.17 -8.09 10.40
CA VAL A 38 4.59 -9.40 9.88
C VAL A 38 5.97 -9.81 10.41
N GLU A 39 6.92 -8.90 10.49
CA GLU A 39 8.24 -9.17 11.06
C GLU A 39 8.15 -9.51 12.56
N ASP A 40 7.37 -8.76 13.33
CA ASP A 40 7.13 -9.02 14.74
C ASP A 40 6.48 -10.40 14.95
N MET A 41 5.44 -10.73 14.17
CA MET A 41 4.81 -12.05 14.23
C MET A 41 5.78 -13.19 13.88
N LYS A 42 6.67 -13.01 12.88
CA LYS A 42 7.70 -14.00 12.54
C LYS A 42 8.69 -14.19 13.69
N ARG A 43 9.06 -13.11 14.36
CA ARG A 43 9.95 -13.15 15.52
C ARG A 43 9.30 -13.88 16.70
N ASP A 44 8.05 -13.56 17.00
CA ASP A 44 7.27 -14.20 18.06
C ASP A 44 7.04 -15.68 17.79
N LEU A 45 6.81 -16.04 16.53
CA LEU A 45 6.74 -17.42 16.08
C LEU A 45 8.05 -18.15 16.35
N GLY A 46 9.18 -17.56 15.96
CA GLY A 46 10.52 -18.12 16.18
C GLY A 46 10.82 -18.32 17.66
N ASN A 47 10.49 -17.33 18.50
CA ASN A 47 10.66 -17.41 19.96
C ASN A 47 9.77 -18.52 20.55
N SER A 48 8.51 -18.62 20.12
CA SER A 48 7.56 -19.63 20.62
C SER A 48 7.99 -21.05 20.27
N VAL A 49 8.49 -21.26 19.04
CA VAL A 49 9.07 -22.54 18.61
C VAL A 49 10.31 -22.87 19.44
N TYR A 50 11.22 -21.91 19.62
CA TYR A 50 12.44 -22.09 20.40
C TYR A 50 12.14 -22.44 21.86
N ASP A 51 11.23 -21.71 22.49
CA ASP A 51 10.81 -21.94 23.88
C ASP A 51 10.18 -23.32 24.06
N ALA A 52 9.29 -23.73 23.15
CA ALA A 52 8.69 -25.06 23.19
C ALA A 52 9.76 -26.15 23.05
N CYS A 53 10.67 -26.03 22.08
CA CYS A 53 11.79 -26.95 21.92
C CYS A 53 12.67 -27.01 23.18
N SER A 54 12.95 -25.87 23.82
CA SER A 54 13.76 -25.81 25.04
C SER A 54 13.12 -26.52 26.23
N LYS A 55 11.78 -26.55 26.28
CA LYS A 55 10.97 -27.23 27.31
C LYS A 55 10.66 -28.69 26.97
N GLY A 56 11.07 -29.17 25.78
CA GLY A 56 10.69 -30.50 25.28
C GLY A 56 9.22 -30.60 24.85
N GLU A 57 8.55 -29.47 24.67
CA GLU A 57 7.16 -29.39 24.25
C GLU A 57 7.06 -29.31 22.72
N THR A 58 5.93 -29.75 22.18
CA THR A 58 5.62 -29.61 20.76
C THR A 58 4.78 -28.36 20.55
N TYR A 59 5.22 -27.49 19.65
CA TYR A 59 4.48 -26.30 19.23
C TYR A 59 4.06 -26.44 17.77
N ASP A 60 2.79 -26.16 17.47
CA ASP A 60 2.26 -26.17 16.11
C ASP A 60 2.28 -24.74 15.52
N PRO A 61 3.24 -24.41 14.64
CA PRO A 61 3.33 -23.10 14.00
C PRO A 61 2.26 -22.89 12.93
N GLY A 62 1.46 -23.91 12.58
CA GLY A 62 0.54 -23.88 11.44
C GLY A 62 -0.51 -22.76 11.52
N SER A 63 -1.01 -22.46 12.72
CA SER A 63 -1.98 -21.38 12.94
C SER A 63 -1.39 -20.00 12.66
N ASP A 64 -0.18 -19.76 13.13
CA ASP A 64 0.48 -18.46 13.06
C ASP A 64 1.08 -18.21 11.67
N CYS A 65 1.57 -19.26 11.01
CA CYS A 65 1.92 -19.22 9.59
C CYS A 65 0.73 -18.80 8.70
N LYS A 66 -0.49 -19.26 8.98
CA LYS A 66 -1.69 -18.84 8.24
C LYS A 66 -2.02 -17.36 8.44
N LYS A 67 -1.90 -16.85 9.68
CA LYS A 67 -2.10 -15.42 9.97
C LYS A 67 -1.06 -14.55 9.26
N ILE A 68 0.21 -14.94 9.30
CA ILE A 68 1.29 -14.26 8.59
C ILE A 68 1.00 -14.23 7.08
N LYS A 69 0.58 -15.35 6.50
CA LYS A 69 0.23 -15.43 5.08
C LYS A 69 -0.91 -14.47 4.71
N SER A 70 -1.98 -14.43 5.50
CA SER A 70 -3.12 -13.51 5.27
C SER A 70 -2.70 -12.04 5.31
N LYS A 71 -1.77 -11.67 6.19
CA LYS A 71 -1.23 -10.31 6.26
C LYS A 71 -0.34 -9.98 5.05
N ILE A 72 0.43 -10.94 4.54
CA ILE A 72 1.19 -10.79 3.28
C ILE A 72 0.24 -10.59 2.09
N GLU A 73 -0.83 -11.39 1.99
CA GLU A 73 -1.85 -11.22 0.94
C GLU A 73 -2.52 -9.84 1.01
N SER A 74 -2.69 -9.30 2.22
CA SER A 74 -3.20 -7.93 2.42
C SER A 74 -2.22 -6.86 1.92
N ILE A 75 -0.91 -7.05 2.13
CA ILE A 75 0.13 -6.16 1.58
C ILE A 75 0.08 -6.18 0.05
N ASP A 76 -0.06 -7.35 -0.57
CA ASP A 76 -0.14 -7.46 -2.03
C ASP A 76 -1.41 -6.78 -2.60
N ALA A 77 -2.53 -6.86 -1.89
CA ALA A 77 -3.74 -6.14 -2.24
C ALA A 77 -3.54 -4.60 -2.20
N LEU A 78 -2.92 -4.09 -1.14
CA LEU A 78 -2.60 -2.66 -1.00
C LEU A 78 -1.61 -2.17 -2.08
N LYS A 79 -0.63 -3.01 -2.46
CA LYS A 79 0.29 -2.70 -3.56
C LYS A 79 -0.44 -2.57 -4.90
N LYS A 80 -1.40 -3.46 -5.18
CA LYS A 80 -2.26 -3.39 -6.37
C LYS A 80 -3.13 -2.14 -6.35
N GLU A 81 -3.74 -1.82 -5.21
CA GLU A 81 -4.55 -0.59 -5.06
C GLU A 81 -3.74 0.67 -5.36
N LYS A 82 -2.50 0.74 -4.85
CA LYS A 82 -1.56 1.83 -5.18
C LYS A 82 -1.29 1.93 -6.68
N GLU A 83 -1.03 0.81 -7.34
CA GLU A 83 -0.82 0.76 -8.80
C GLU A 83 -2.06 1.25 -9.56
N GLU A 84 -3.27 0.83 -9.15
CA GLU A 84 -4.51 1.29 -9.76
C GLU A 84 -4.73 2.80 -9.64
N ILE A 85 -4.41 3.38 -8.48
CA ILE A 85 -4.47 4.84 -8.27
C ILE A 85 -3.51 5.55 -9.22
N ILE A 86 -2.26 5.06 -9.34
CA ILE A 86 -1.26 5.63 -10.27
C ILE A 86 -1.71 5.51 -11.73
N VAL A 87 -2.33 4.40 -12.12
CA VAL A 87 -2.84 4.20 -13.48
C VAL A 87 -4.01 5.13 -13.78
N LYS A 88 -5.00 5.22 -12.88
CA LYS A 88 -6.14 6.16 -13.01
C LYS A 88 -5.65 7.62 -13.10
N ALA A 89 -4.68 7.97 -12.26
CA ALA A 89 -4.04 9.28 -12.25
C ALA A 89 -3.37 9.64 -13.59
N LYS A 90 -2.65 8.68 -14.20
CA LYS A 90 -2.01 8.86 -15.51
C LYS A 90 -3.07 9.01 -16.61
N ALA A 91 -4.10 8.18 -16.61
CA ALA A 91 -5.18 8.22 -17.58
C ALA A 91 -5.95 9.56 -17.54
N GLU A 92 -6.26 10.08 -16.35
CA GLU A 92 -6.94 11.37 -16.19
C GLU A 92 -6.09 12.54 -16.73
N ARG A 93 -4.78 12.52 -16.47
CA ARG A 93 -3.85 13.54 -16.99
C ARG A 93 -3.71 13.46 -18.51
N GLU A 94 -3.77 12.27 -19.09
CA GLU A 94 -3.69 12.06 -20.54
C GLU A 94 -4.98 12.50 -21.23
N ALA A 95 -6.16 12.17 -20.67
CA ALA A 95 -7.45 12.65 -21.16
C ALA A 95 -7.54 14.19 -21.14
N ASN A 96 -7.05 14.83 -20.06
CA ASN A 96 -6.99 16.30 -19.98
C ASN A 96 -6.01 16.93 -20.99
N ARG A 97 -4.99 16.19 -21.46
CA ARG A 97 -4.10 16.65 -22.54
C ARG A 97 -4.75 16.48 -23.92
N GLN A 98 -5.45 15.36 -24.15
CA GLN A 98 -6.13 15.10 -25.41
C GLN A 98 -7.33 16.03 -25.63
N ALA A 99 -8.09 16.36 -24.59
CA ALA A 99 -9.16 17.37 -24.65
C ALA A 99 -8.67 18.79 -24.95
N ARG A 100 -7.34 18.99 -25.01
CA ARG A 100 -6.66 20.28 -25.25
C ARG A 100 -6.13 20.44 -26.68
N ASN A 101 -6.06 19.34 -27.46
CA ASN A 101 -5.68 19.32 -28.88
C ASN A 101 -6.93 19.32 -29.76
#